data_AF-A0A7Y7YER9-F1
#
_entry.id   AF-A0A7Y7YER9-F1
#
_cell.length_a   1.000
_cell.length_b   1.000
_cell.length_c   1.000
_cell.angle_alpha   90.00
_cell.angle_beta   90.00
_cell.angle_gamma   90.00
#
_symmetry.space_group_name_H-M   'P 1'
#
loop_
_entity.id
_entity.type
_entity.pdbx_description
1 polymer ?
#
loop_
_entity_poly.entity_id
_entity_poly.type
_entity_poly.pdbx_seq_one_letter_code
_entity_poly.pdbx_strand_id
1 'polypeptide(L)'
;MSEEHSERSVDQATAVALWHALLRDEAALLEHPGSHHKVLLTQAYALHRDQVIDSDDLSDLLEQADGALAYAVEAHFDRELGE
;
A
#
# COMPACT_ATOMS: atom_id res chain seq x y z
N MET A 1 2.31 -8.83 -32.06
CA MET A 1 3.25 -8.53 -30.94
C MET A 1 2.79 -7.31 -30.13
N SER A 2 1.49 -6.97 -30.11
CA SER A 2 1.00 -5.72 -29.48
C SER A 2 0.02 -5.97 -28.33
N GLU A 3 -0.48 -7.19 -28.19
CA GLU A 3 -1.48 -7.56 -27.17
C GLU A 3 -0.83 -7.74 -25.79
N GLU A 4 0.38 -8.29 -25.72
CA GLU A 4 1.05 -8.66 -24.47
C GLU A 4 1.45 -7.45 -23.58
N HIS A 5 1.76 -6.30 -24.18
CA HIS A 5 2.02 -5.07 -23.43
C HIS A 5 0.73 -4.41 -22.93
N SER A 6 -0.39 -4.60 -23.64
CA SER A 6 -1.66 -3.97 -23.30
C SER A 6 -2.38 -4.70 -22.16
N GLU A 7 -2.28 -6.03 -22.10
CA GLU A 7 -2.86 -6.83 -21.00
C GLU A 7 -2.07 -6.65 -19.69
N ARG A 8 -0.73 -6.69 -19.74
CA ARG A 8 0.12 -6.48 -18.54
C ARG A 8 -0.10 -5.12 -17.86
N SER A 9 -0.40 -4.09 -18.63
CA SER A 9 -0.65 -2.75 -18.10
C SER A 9 -2.02 -2.64 -17.39
N VAL A 10 -3.02 -3.43 -17.82
CA VAL A 10 -4.33 -3.52 -17.14
C VAL A 10 -4.22 -4.32 -15.85
N ASP A 11 -3.44 -5.41 -15.86
CA ASP A 11 -3.16 -6.22 -14.65
C ASP A 11 -2.42 -5.41 -13.59
N GLN A 12 -1.42 -4.62 -14.01
CA GLN A 12 -0.71 -3.67 -13.14
C GLN A 12 -1.66 -2.64 -12.53
N ALA A 13 -2.45 -1.94 -13.35
CA ALA A 13 -3.38 -0.92 -12.87
C ALA A 13 -4.40 -1.50 -11.86
N THR A 14 -4.88 -2.71 -12.12
CA THR A 14 -5.81 -3.41 -11.22
C THR A 14 -5.13 -3.78 -9.91
N ALA A 15 -3.92 -4.32 -9.96
CA ALA A 15 -3.15 -4.69 -8.79
C ALA A 15 -2.82 -3.48 -7.90
N VAL A 16 -2.38 -2.38 -8.50
CA VAL A 16 -2.12 -1.11 -7.79
C VAL A 16 -3.41 -0.54 -7.20
N ALA A 17 -4.53 -0.61 -7.92
CA ALA A 17 -5.81 -0.16 -7.39
C ALA A 17 -6.28 -0.98 -6.18
N LEU A 18 -6.07 -2.30 -6.19
CA LEU A 18 -6.36 -3.17 -5.05
C LEU A 18 -5.45 -2.86 -3.86
N TRP A 19 -4.17 -2.60 -4.11
CA TRP A 19 -3.23 -2.17 -3.07
C TRP A 19 -3.67 -0.82 -2.46
N HIS A 20 -4.08 0.15 -3.28
CA HIS A 20 -4.63 1.43 -2.78
C HIS A 20 -5.96 1.27 -2.05
N ALA A 21 -6.75 0.24 -2.34
CA ALA A 21 -7.96 -0.06 -1.57
C ALA A 21 -7.60 -0.51 -0.15
N LEU A 22 -6.56 -1.32 0.01
CA LEU A 22 -6.03 -1.71 1.33
C LEU A 22 -5.43 -0.51 2.08
N LEU A 23 -4.68 0.35 1.39
CA LEU A 23 -4.12 1.55 2.00
C LEU A 23 -5.22 2.46 2.58
N ARG A 24 -6.35 2.56 1.88
CA ARG A 24 -7.50 3.40 2.26
C ARG A 24 -8.42 2.77 3.31
N ASP A 25 -8.13 1.56 3.78
CA ASP A 25 -8.82 0.97 4.93
C ASP A 25 -8.33 1.63 6.22
N GLU A 26 -8.83 2.84 6.47
CA GLU A 26 -8.45 3.67 7.61
C GLU A 26 -8.83 3.01 8.94
N ALA A 27 -9.94 2.26 8.99
CA ALA A 27 -10.35 1.54 10.19
C ALA A 27 -9.30 0.50 10.58
N ALA A 28 -8.91 -0.38 9.63
CA ALA A 28 -7.87 -1.37 9.88
C ALA A 28 -6.51 -0.73 10.20
N LEU A 29 -6.19 0.38 9.54
CA LEU A 29 -4.97 1.15 9.78
C LEU A 29 -4.90 1.72 11.20
N LEU A 30 -5.99 2.30 11.72
CA LEU A 30 -6.01 2.90 13.05
C LEU A 30 -6.17 1.86 14.17
N GLU A 31 -6.89 0.76 13.93
CA GLU A 31 -7.01 -0.33 14.91
C GLU A 31 -5.70 -1.10 15.09
N HIS A 32 -4.97 -1.38 14.01
CA HIS A 32 -3.77 -2.21 14.02
C HIS A 32 -2.65 -1.68 13.10
N PRO A 33 -2.10 -0.48 13.37
CA PRO A 33 -1.20 0.23 12.45
C PRO A 33 0.01 -0.58 12.02
N GLY A 34 0.71 -1.22 12.97
CA GLY A 34 1.91 -2.01 12.66
C GLY A 34 1.62 -3.30 11.88
N SER A 35 0.47 -3.94 12.11
CA SER A 35 0.09 -5.15 11.37
C SER A 35 -0.41 -4.80 9.97
N HIS A 36 -1.21 -3.74 9.85
CA HIS A 36 -1.71 -3.24 8.57
C HIS A 36 -0.59 -2.78 7.66
N HIS A 37 0.37 -2.01 8.21
CA HIS A 37 1.56 -1.61 7.48
C HIS A 37 2.37 -2.81 6.95
N LYS A 38 2.57 -3.86 7.75
CA LYS A 38 3.24 -5.10 7.27
C LYS A 38 2.51 -5.78 6.12
N VAL A 39 1.17 -5.74 6.09
CA VAL A 39 0.37 -6.28 4.98
C VAL A 39 0.61 -5.46 3.70
N LEU A 40 0.62 -4.13 3.80
CA LEU A 40 0.93 -3.23 2.68
C LEU A 40 2.32 -3.51 2.10
N LEU A 41 3.34 -3.63 2.96
CA LEU A 41 4.70 -3.99 2.53
C LEU A 41 4.73 -5.35 1.83
N THR A 42 4.09 -6.36 2.44
CA THR A 42 4.09 -7.73 1.91
C THR A 42 3.45 -7.78 0.52
N GLN A 43 2.34 -7.07 0.30
CA GLN A 43 1.75 -6.99 -1.03
C GLN A 43 2.63 -6.23 -2.02
N ALA A 44 3.18 -5.07 -1.65
CA ALA A 44 4.02 -4.29 -2.57
C ALA A 44 5.24 -5.11 -3.05
N TYR A 45 5.91 -5.81 -2.13
CA TYR A 45 7.00 -6.72 -2.50
C TYR A 45 6.55 -7.91 -3.34
N ALA A 46 5.35 -8.46 -3.11
CA ALA A 46 4.80 -9.52 -3.94
C ALA A 46 4.55 -9.05 -5.38
N LEU A 47 3.95 -7.86 -5.55
CA LEU A 47 3.72 -7.26 -6.86
C LEU A 47 5.03 -7.03 -7.63
N HIS A 48 6.07 -6.53 -6.96
CA HIS A 48 7.36 -6.31 -7.59
C HIS A 48 8.06 -7.63 -7.95
N ARG A 49 8.04 -8.62 -7.05
CA ARG A 49 8.61 -9.96 -7.31
C ARG A 49 7.94 -10.63 -8.51
N ASP A 50 6.64 -10.47 -8.63
CA ASP A 50 5.84 -11.04 -9.71
C ASP A 50 5.92 -10.18 -11.00
N GLN A 51 6.77 -9.14 -11.02
CA GLN A 51 7.02 -8.23 -12.14
C GLN A 51 5.76 -7.52 -12.65
N VAL A 52 4.82 -7.28 -11.73
CA VAL A 52 3.59 -6.52 -11.98
C VAL A 52 3.86 -5.02 -11.90
N ILE A 53 4.75 -4.62 -11.00
CA ILE A 53 5.22 -3.24 -10.82
C ILE A 53 6.75 -3.20 -10.93
N ASP A 54 7.32 -2.04 -11.26
CA ASP A 54 8.76 -1.85 -11.28
C ASP A 54 9.31 -1.34 -9.94
N SER A 55 10.61 -1.01 -9.91
CA SER A 55 11.27 -0.55 -8.68
C SER A 55 10.88 0.87 -8.27
N ASP A 56 10.47 1.71 -9.22
CA ASP A 56 10.02 3.07 -8.98
C ASP A 56 8.63 3.02 -8.34
N ASP A 57 7.72 2.26 -8.96
CA ASP A 57 6.40 1.95 -8.41
C ASP A 57 6.52 1.35 -6.99
N LEU A 58 7.41 0.38 -6.78
CA LEU A 58 7.62 -0.22 -5.46
C LEU A 58 8.04 0.85 -4.44
N SER A 59 8.97 1.74 -4.79
CA SER A 59 9.41 2.82 -3.90
C SER A 59 8.24 3.71 -3.49
N ASP A 60 7.39 4.11 -4.44
CA ASP A 60 6.21 4.94 -4.19
C ASP A 60 5.21 4.25 -3.26
N LEU A 61 4.93 2.96 -3.47
CA LEU A 61 4.03 2.20 -2.60
C LEU A 61 4.58 2.07 -1.18
N LEU A 62 5.90 1.88 -1.03
CA LEU A 62 6.54 1.81 0.29
C LEU A 62 6.47 3.15 1.03
N GLU A 63 6.75 4.27 0.35
CA GLU A 63 6.63 5.61 0.92
C GLU A 63 5.19 5.89 1.39
N GLN A 64 4.19 5.51 0.60
CA GLN A 64 2.78 5.65 0.97
C GLN A 64 2.42 4.81 2.20
N ALA A 65 2.94 3.58 2.30
CA ALA A 65 2.70 2.71 3.45
C ALA A 65 3.35 3.26 4.73
N ASP A 66 4.55 3.83 4.63
CA ASP A 66 5.24 4.50 5.74
C ASP A 66 4.49 5.75 6.18
N GLY A 67 4.01 6.56 5.23
CA GLY A 67 3.17 7.73 5.50
C GLY A 67 1.88 7.37 6.22
N ALA A 68 1.20 6.30 5.80
CA ALA A 68 0.00 5.80 6.48
C ALA A 68 0.28 5.33 7.91
N LEU A 69 1.41 4.65 8.15
CA LEU A 69 1.83 4.26 9.49
C LEU A 69 2.10 5.47 10.38
N ALA A 70 2.82 6.47 9.87
CA ALA A 70 3.11 7.71 10.60
C ALA A 70 1.81 8.42 11.00
N TYR A 71 0.89 8.60 10.06
CA TYR A 71 -0.44 9.15 10.32
C TYR A 71 -1.18 8.38 11.42
N ALA A 72 -1.21 7.04 11.33
CA ALA A 72 -1.95 6.23 12.29
C ALA A 72 -1.37 6.32 13.71
N VAL A 73 -0.05 6.39 13.82
CA VAL A 73 0.66 6.59 15.08
C VAL A 73 0.36 7.98 15.66
N GLU A 74 0.42 9.03 14.84
CA GLU A 74 0.07 10.40 15.25
C GLU A 74 -1.39 10.48 15.72
N ALA A 75 -2.34 9.94 14.94
CA ALA A 75 -3.76 9.91 15.28
C ALA A 75 -4.04 9.14 16.59
N HIS A 76 -3.30 8.06 16.85
CA HIS A 76 -3.37 7.35 18.12
C HIS A 76 -2.90 8.24 19.27
N PHE A 77 -1.79 8.98 19.12
CA PHE A 77 -1.32 9.88 20.18
C PHE A 77 -2.25 11.07 20.40
N ASP A 78 -2.81 11.68 19.33
CA ASP A 78 -3.78 12.76 19.46
C ASP A 78 -5.04 12.32 20.21
N ARG A 79 -5.47 11.08 20.02
CA ARG A 79 -6.60 10.50 20.77
C ARG A 79 -6.30 10.34 22.26
N GLU A 80 -5.09 9.90 22.60
CA GLU A 80 -4.67 9.66 24.00
C GLU A 80 -4.27 10.95 24.74
N LEU A 81 -3.81 11.97 24.02
CA LEU A 81 -3.41 13.28 24.58
C LEU A 81 -4.56 14.28 24.66
N GLY A 82 -5.68 13.99 24.00
CA GLY A 82 -6.91 14.79 24.00
C GLY A 82 -7.92 14.47 25.10
N GLU A 83 -7.58 13.56 26.04
CA GLU A 83 -8.40 13.21 27.22
C GLU A 83 -7.99 13.95 28.50
#